data_AF-K6U8U1-F1
#
_entry.id   AF-K6U8U1-F1
#
_cell.length_a   1.000
_cell.length_b   1.000
_cell.length_c   1.000
_cell.angle_alpha   90.00
_cell.angle_beta   90.00
_cell.angle_gamma   90.00
#
_symmetry.space_group_name_H-M   'P 1'
#
loop_
_entity.id
_entity.type
_entity.pdbx_description
1 polymer ?
#
loop_
_entity_poly.entity_id
_entity_poly.type
_entity_poly.pdbx_seq_one_letter_code
_entity_poly.pdbx_strand_id
1 'polypeptide(L)'
;MKYIFYWDESSHTRKITGKNKSVNIYGENENDIYISVYIGGESNQISYLLEDYRVIENEFKQKRKFDNQQELKGTNFKKKNFTYGVKTFNEETMSFYSKFFKALYDNKTYYHITMISKTEILIEQSFKGITNPFVKAEAFYYSLIKFLYNYRCIPFMLEFFEEDTVSKNDLIDKIKDILIGVIDKTNDIPRKVHETGTLKQLLFILDKFSVQFDTKLKYPWDYTLVYEGFNNYLKEMNIYQSDCHLYMDKESKVHEYGLNYSYGIIEEVDSKQKIGVRISDILSNFIERISYAIQVDMKEIEIQNVHSIRTEDFERKNLLSREWFDINEYQFQLYKLIAKYFALYGDIYWSSYTGIYSDDTVKFFSLFHYIDIYETYEEFRKIDPFMHTEKYNACVCERLNESFDNM
;
A
#
# COMPACT_ATOMS: atom_id res chain seq x y z
N MET A 1 -6.81 29.67 -11.20
CA MET A 1 -6.37 28.77 -12.30
C MET A 1 -7.05 27.44 -12.03
N LYS A 2 -7.64 26.76 -13.02
CA LYS A 2 -8.50 25.60 -12.73
C LYS A 2 -7.71 24.29 -12.80
N TYR A 3 -7.86 23.48 -11.76
CA TYR A 3 -7.27 22.14 -11.67
C TYR A 3 -8.37 21.08 -11.74
N ILE A 4 -8.06 19.97 -12.40
CA ILE A 4 -8.97 18.83 -12.54
C ILE A 4 -8.28 17.61 -11.94
N PHE A 5 -8.97 16.92 -11.04
CA PHE A 5 -8.52 15.66 -10.46
C PHE A 5 -9.61 14.59 -10.62
N TYR A 6 -9.16 13.37 -10.85
CA TYR A 6 -9.97 12.17 -10.91
C TYR A 6 -9.53 11.24 -9.80
N TRP A 7 -10.49 10.59 -9.14
CA TRP A 7 -10.23 9.69 -8.04
C TRP A 7 -10.85 8.32 -8.28
N ASP A 8 -10.09 7.29 -7.92
CA ASP A 8 -10.59 5.93 -7.73
C ASP A 8 -9.72 5.19 -6.69
N GLU A 9 -10.21 4.04 -6.24
CA GLU A 9 -9.61 3.22 -5.20
C GLU A 9 -9.52 1.73 -5.58
N SER A 10 -8.78 0.98 -4.78
CA SER A 10 -8.66 -0.47 -4.91
C SER A 10 -8.39 -1.09 -3.54
N SER A 11 -8.70 -2.38 -3.40
CA SER A 11 -8.61 -3.10 -2.12
C SER A 11 -9.37 -2.43 -0.97
N HIS A 12 -10.48 -1.76 -1.27
CA HIS A 12 -11.30 -1.13 -0.25
C HIS A 12 -12.04 -2.15 0.63
N THR A 13 -12.16 -1.83 1.91
CA THR A 13 -12.90 -2.65 2.88
C THR A 13 -13.71 -1.72 3.77
N ARG A 14 -15.01 -1.58 3.46
CA ARG A 14 -15.93 -0.67 4.17
C ARG A 14 -16.02 -0.91 5.68
N LYS A 15 -15.71 -2.13 6.13
CA LYS A 15 -15.62 -2.52 7.53
C LYS A 15 -14.72 -3.75 7.69
N ILE A 16 -13.86 -3.73 8.69
CA ILE A 16 -13.05 -4.87 9.08
C ILE A 16 -13.89 -5.74 10.02
N THR A 17 -13.91 -7.05 9.77
CA THR A 17 -14.71 -8.02 10.53
C THR A 17 -13.99 -9.35 10.68
N GLY A 18 -14.10 -9.97 11.85
CA GLY A 18 -13.78 -11.39 12.09
C GLY A 18 -15.04 -12.25 11.96
N LYS A 19 -15.07 -13.20 11.02
CA LYS A 19 -16.16 -14.17 10.85
C LYS A 19 -15.62 -15.51 10.37
N ASN A 20 -16.27 -16.62 10.75
CA ASN A 20 -15.96 -17.95 10.22
C ASN A 20 -14.47 -18.35 10.32
N LYS A 21 -13.82 -18.03 11.45
CA LYS A 21 -12.40 -18.29 11.70
C LYS A 21 -11.43 -17.52 10.78
N SER A 22 -11.86 -16.42 10.15
CA SER A 22 -10.98 -15.54 9.39
C SER A 22 -11.27 -14.07 9.67
N VAL A 23 -10.26 -13.22 9.47
CA VAL A 23 -10.43 -11.78 9.38
C VAL A 23 -10.47 -11.42 7.91
N ASN A 24 -11.47 -10.64 7.48
CA ASN A 24 -11.72 -10.38 6.06
C ASN A 24 -10.58 -9.66 5.32
N ILE A 25 -9.63 -9.06 6.02
CA ILE A 25 -8.47 -8.38 5.43
C ILE A 25 -7.24 -9.28 5.25
N TYR A 26 -7.30 -10.53 5.76
CA TYR A 26 -6.21 -11.51 5.66
C TYR A 26 -6.56 -12.72 4.77
N GLY A 27 -7.68 -12.64 4.03
CA GLY A 27 -8.13 -13.71 3.15
C GLY A 27 -7.19 -13.95 1.96
N GLU A 28 -7.38 -15.10 1.30
CA GLU A 28 -6.69 -15.38 0.04
C GLU A 28 -7.08 -14.33 -1.02
N ASN A 29 -6.09 -13.69 -1.66
CA ASN A 29 -6.28 -12.58 -2.61
C ASN A 29 -6.73 -11.25 -2.01
N GLU A 30 -6.75 -11.12 -0.68
CA GLU A 30 -6.97 -9.85 0.02
C GLU A 30 -5.65 -9.14 0.26
N ASN A 31 -5.56 -7.89 -0.19
CA ASN A 31 -4.46 -7.01 0.14
C ASN A 31 -4.79 -6.29 1.46
N ASP A 32 -3.87 -6.28 2.42
CA ASP A 32 -4.05 -5.53 3.67
C ASP A 32 -4.01 -4.02 3.41
N ILE A 33 -3.34 -3.59 2.35
CA ILE A 33 -3.19 -2.19 1.99
C ILE A 33 -4.41 -1.72 1.18
N TYR A 34 -5.12 -0.74 1.72
CA TYR A 34 -6.04 0.09 0.99
C TYR A 34 -5.28 1.08 0.11
N ILE A 35 -5.71 1.23 -1.14
CA ILE A 35 -5.06 2.11 -2.09
C ILE A 35 -6.08 3.03 -2.72
N SER A 36 -5.80 4.33 -2.72
CA SER A 36 -6.53 5.29 -3.54
C SER A 36 -5.61 6.24 -4.26
N VAL A 37 -6.08 6.75 -5.39
CA VAL A 37 -5.27 7.51 -6.32
C VAL A 37 -6.07 8.70 -6.80
N TYR A 38 -5.50 9.89 -6.63
CA TYR A 38 -5.91 11.07 -7.37
C TYR A 38 -4.96 11.28 -8.54
N ILE A 39 -5.51 11.45 -9.73
CA ILE A 39 -4.76 11.79 -10.94
C ILE A 39 -5.31 13.09 -11.51
N GLY A 40 -4.43 14.07 -11.74
CA GLY A 40 -4.88 15.41 -12.08
C GLY A 40 -3.82 16.31 -12.67
N GLY A 41 -4.13 17.60 -12.68
CA GLY A 41 -3.27 18.65 -13.20
C GLY A 41 -4.05 19.89 -13.59
N GLU A 42 -3.37 20.83 -14.23
CA GLU A 42 -4.04 21.99 -14.84
C GLU A 42 -5.01 21.52 -15.93
N SER A 43 -6.12 22.25 -16.13
CA SER A 43 -7.18 21.78 -17.04
C SER A 43 -6.74 21.52 -18.49
N ASN A 44 -5.79 22.31 -19.00
CA ASN A 44 -5.16 22.14 -20.33
C ASN A 44 -4.32 20.87 -20.38
N GLN A 45 -3.45 20.66 -19.40
CA GLN A 45 -2.60 19.48 -19.25
C GLN A 45 -3.44 18.20 -19.19
N ILE A 46 -4.50 18.21 -18.38
CA ILE A 46 -5.43 17.09 -18.29
C ILE A 46 -6.14 16.82 -19.61
N SER A 47 -6.51 17.85 -20.38
CA SER A 47 -7.13 17.64 -21.68
C SER A 47 -6.23 16.85 -22.64
N TYR A 48 -4.91 17.09 -22.63
CA TYR A 48 -3.96 16.31 -23.44
C TYR A 48 -3.84 14.86 -22.98
N LEU A 49 -3.74 14.63 -21.66
CA LEU A 49 -3.72 13.27 -21.10
C LEU A 49 -4.94 12.45 -21.51
N LEU A 50 -6.13 13.06 -21.46
CA LEU A 50 -7.38 12.36 -21.81
C LEU A 50 -7.42 11.97 -23.29
N GLU A 51 -6.86 12.78 -24.19
CA GLU A 51 -6.78 12.46 -25.61
C GLU A 51 -5.75 11.37 -25.89
N ASP A 52 -4.56 11.43 -25.28
CA ASP A 52 -3.54 10.38 -25.40
C ASP A 52 -4.07 9.04 -24.89
N TYR A 53 -4.71 9.03 -23.72
CA TYR A 53 -5.29 7.82 -23.16
C TYR A 53 -6.46 7.30 -24.01
N ARG A 54 -7.27 8.18 -24.62
CA ARG A 54 -8.36 7.75 -25.52
C ARG A 54 -7.83 6.95 -26.69
N VAL A 55 -6.68 7.33 -27.26
CA VAL A 55 -6.02 6.56 -28.32
C VAL A 55 -5.59 5.19 -27.80
N ILE A 56 -4.92 5.14 -26.64
CA ILE A 56 -4.47 3.90 -26.01
C ILE A 56 -5.64 2.95 -25.73
N GLU A 57 -6.70 3.46 -25.12
CA GLU A 57 -7.90 2.68 -24.78
C GLU A 57 -8.58 2.12 -26.03
N ASN A 58 -8.72 2.94 -27.09
CA ASN A 58 -9.35 2.50 -28.34
C ASN A 58 -8.54 1.39 -29.03
N GLU A 59 -7.22 1.52 -29.11
CA GLU A 59 -6.35 0.48 -29.65
C GLU A 59 -6.50 -0.84 -28.88
N PHE A 60 -6.53 -0.76 -27.54
CA PHE A 60 -6.68 -1.92 -26.68
C PHE A 60 -8.05 -2.59 -26.85
N LYS A 61 -9.13 -1.80 -26.87
CA LYS A 61 -10.50 -2.27 -27.10
C LYS A 61 -10.64 -2.95 -28.46
N GLN A 62 -10.06 -2.38 -29.51
CA GLN A 62 -10.04 -2.98 -30.85
C GLN A 62 -9.32 -4.32 -30.85
N LYS A 63 -8.13 -4.41 -30.24
CA LYS A 63 -7.35 -5.65 -30.14
C LYS A 63 -8.11 -6.76 -29.39
N ARG A 64 -8.82 -6.41 -28.32
CA ARG A 64 -9.62 -7.36 -27.53
C ARG A 64 -11.04 -7.58 -28.05
N LYS A 65 -11.44 -6.90 -29.13
CA LYS A 65 -12.82 -6.92 -29.66
C LYS A 65 -13.86 -6.60 -28.59
N PHE A 66 -13.57 -5.58 -27.78
CA PHE A 66 -14.52 -5.09 -26.79
C PHE A 66 -15.75 -4.51 -27.50
N ASP A 67 -16.93 -4.73 -26.93
CA ASP A 67 -18.13 -4.03 -27.39
C ASP A 67 -17.99 -2.53 -27.13
N ASN A 68 -18.64 -1.70 -27.95
CA ASN A 68 -18.57 -0.23 -27.82
C ASN A 68 -18.98 0.30 -26.43
N GLN A 69 -19.70 -0.50 -25.63
CA GLN A 69 -20.13 -0.15 -24.28
C GLN A 69 -19.20 -0.65 -23.17
N GLN A 70 -18.20 -1.49 -23.49
CA GLN A 70 -17.26 -2.02 -22.50
C GLN A 70 -16.18 -1.00 -22.17
N GLU A 71 -15.88 -0.90 -20.89
CA GLU A 71 -14.84 -0.03 -20.34
C GLU A 71 -13.52 -0.78 -20.23
N LEU A 72 -12.41 -0.07 -20.44
CA LEU A 72 -11.12 -0.56 -20.01
C LEU A 72 -10.90 -0.14 -18.56
N LYS A 73 -10.82 -1.13 -17.68
CA LYS A 73 -10.59 -1.03 -16.24
C LYS A 73 -9.34 -1.81 -15.84
N GLY A 74 -8.76 -1.47 -14.69
CA GLY A 74 -7.63 -2.18 -14.11
C GLY A 74 -7.90 -3.67 -13.94
N THR A 75 -9.14 -4.04 -13.59
CA THR A 75 -9.63 -5.43 -13.49
C THR A 75 -9.56 -6.24 -14.79
N ASN A 76 -9.41 -5.59 -15.96
CA ASN A 76 -9.20 -6.31 -17.23
C ASN A 76 -7.80 -6.91 -17.36
N PHE A 77 -6.83 -6.48 -16.56
CA PHE A 77 -5.51 -7.12 -16.46
C PHE A 77 -5.55 -8.19 -15.36
N LYS A 78 -5.08 -9.40 -15.66
CA LYS A 78 -5.23 -10.53 -14.72
C LYS A 78 -4.18 -10.43 -13.61
N LYS A 79 -4.57 -10.69 -12.34
CA LYS A 79 -3.66 -10.71 -11.18
C LYS A 79 -2.38 -11.55 -11.42
N LYS A 80 -2.50 -12.70 -12.09
CA LYS A 80 -1.35 -13.56 -12.45
C LYS A 80 -0.27 -12.88 -13.31
N ASN A 81 -0.60 -11.79 -14.00
CA ASN A 81 0.39 -11.05 -14.78
C ASN A 81 1.31 -10.22 -13.86
N PHE A 82 1.00 -10.07 -12.58
CA PHE A 82 1.75 -9.23 -11.63
C PHE A 82 2.55 -10.04 -10.61
N THR A 83 2.53 -11.38 -10.68
CA THR A 83 3.14 -12.28 -9.68
C THR A 83 4.60 -11.98 -9.38
N TYR A 84 5.40 -11.58 -10.38
CA TYR A 84 6.78 -11.13 -10.19
C TYR A 84 7.00 -9.73 -10.80
N GLY A 85 6.02 -8.84 -10.57
CA GLY A 85 6.00 -7.50 -11.13
C GLY A 85 5.95 -7.51 -12.65
N VAL A 86 6.79 -6.66 -13.29
CA VAL A 86 6.82 -6.50 -14.76
C VAL A 86 7.35 -7.76 -15.46
N LYS A 87 8.11 -8.64 -14.78
CA LYS A 87 8.60 -9.91 -15.35
C LYS A 87 7.44 -10.76 -15.91
N THR A 88 6.33 -10.80 -15.19
CA THR A 88 5.17 -11.66 -15.52
C THR A 88 4.18 -11.01 -16.47
N PHE A 89 4.47 -9.79 -16.95
CA PHE A 89 3.60 -9.12 -17.93
C PHE A 89 3.62 -9.92 -19.23
N ASN A 90 2.44 -10.34 -19.68
CA ASN A 90 2.29 -10.83 -21.04
C ASN A 90 2.47 -9.67 -22.03
N GLU A 91 2.66 -9.97 -23.32
CA GLU A 91 2.93 -8.96 -24.36
C GLU A 91 1.90 -7.82 -24.38
N GLU A 92 0.63 -8.15 -24.16
CA GLU A 92 -0.45 -7.19 -24.14
C GLU A 92 -0.40 -6.26 -22.92
N THR A 93 -0.19 -6.82 -21.73
CA THR A 93 -0.07 -6.06 -20.47
C THR A 93 1.16 -5.16 -20.54
N MET A 94 2.26 -5.69 -21.06
CA MET A 94 3.50 -4.96 -21.29
C MET A 94 3.28 -3.78 -22.24
N SER A 95 2.68 -4.03 -23.41
CA SER A 95 2.38 -3.00 -24.39
C SER A 95 1.49 -1.90 -23.83
N PHE A 96 0.44 -2.28 -23.10
CA PHE A 96 -0.48 -1.32 -22.48
C PHE A 96 0.22 -0.45 -21.43
N TYR A 97 0.87 -1.04 -20.42
CA TYR A 97 1.48 -0.27 -19.34
C TYR A 97 2.64 0.60 -19.81
N SER A 98 3.40 0.18 -20.84
CA SER A 98 4.40 1.04 -21.47
C SER A 98 3.77 2.31 -22.08
N LYS A 99 2.64 2.19 -22.80
CA LYS A 99 1.94 3.36 -23.35
C LYS A 99 1.28 4.20 -22.26
N PHE A 100 0.68 3.55 -21.27
CA PHE A 100 -0.02 4.19 -20.16
C PHE A 100 0.92 5.08 -19.33
N PHE A 101 2.03 4.53 -18.82
CA PHE A 101 3.00 5.31 -18.06
C PHE A 101 3.70 6.36 -18.92
N LYS A 102 3.88 6.10 -20.21
CA LYS A 102 4.39 7.12 -21.14
C LYS A 102 3.44 8.31 -21.25
N ALA A 103 2.14 8.07 -21.43
CA ALA A 103 1.15 9.13 -21.48
C ALA A 103 1.11 9.94 -20.17
N LEU A 104 1.18 9.27 -19.02
CA LEU A 104 1.24 9.95 -17.72
C LEU A 104 2.50 10.82 -17.57
N TYR A 105 3.66 10.30 -17.98
CA TYR A 105 4.93 11.01 -17.90
C TYR A 105 5.02 12.18 -18.88
N ASP A 106 4.69 11.98 -20.16
CA ASP A 106 4.78 13.00 -21.20
C ASP A 106 3.83 14.18 -20.91
N ASN A 107 2.65 13.89 -20.35
CA ASN A 107 1.70 14.89 -19.91
C ASN A 107 2.01 15.45 -18.52
N LYS A 108 3.10 15.05 -17.86
CA LYS A 108 3.52 15.48 -16.51
C LYS A 108 2.42 15.34 -15.45
N THR A 109 1.57 14.34 -15.57
CA THR A 109 0.32 14.22 -14.80
C THR A 109 0.56 14.20 -13.29
N TYR A 110 -0.14 15.06 -12.54
CA TYR A 110 -0.06 15.12 -11.08
C TYR A 110 -0.66 13.86 -10.49
N TYR A 111 -0.09 13.38 -9.39
CA TYR A 111 -0.66 12.26 -8.65
C TYR A 111 -0.60 12.51 -7.14
N HIS A 112 -1.59 11.94 -6.44
CA HIS A 112 -1.55 11.69 -5.01
C HIS A 112 -1.96 10.24 -4.77
N ILE A 113 -1.15 9.50 -4.02
CA ILE A 113 -1.39 8.07 -3.75
C ILE A 113 -1.55 7.87 -2.25
N THR A 114 -2.67 7.33 -1.81
CA THR A 114 -2.87 6.90 -0.42
C THR A 114 -2.65 5.39 -0.33
N MET A 115 -1.82 4.95 0.61
CA MET A 115 -1.55 3.53 0.92
C MET A 115 -1.64 3.32 2.44
N ILE A 116 -2.73 2.72 2.92
CA ILE A 116 -2.99 2.55 4.36
C ILE A 116 -3.20 1.07 4.70
N SER A 117 -2.54 0.59 5.74
CA SER A 117 -2.77 -0.75 6.27
C SER A 117 -4.13 -0.85 6.95
N LYS A 118 -4.91 -1.87 6.57
CA LYS A 118 -6.16 -2.20 7.26
C LYS A 118 -5.89 -2.79 8.65
N THR A 119 -4.75 -3.47 8.82
CA THR A 119 -4.26 -3.86 10.16
C THR A 119 -4.04 -2.63 11.04
N GLU A 120 -3.41 -1.58 10.51
CA GLU A 120 -3.24 -0.32 11.25
C GLU A 120 -4.58 0.26 11.72
N ILE A 121 -5.57 0.37 10.83
CA ILE A 121 -6.90 0.88 11.18
C ILE A 121 -7.55 0.05 12.30
N LEU A 122 -7.40 -1.28 12.24
CA LEU A 122 -7.87 -2.17 13.32
C LEU A 122 -7.19 -1.82 14.65
N ILE A 123 -5.86 -1.72 14.67
CA ILE A 123 -5.09 -1.47 15.90
C ILE A 123 -5.36 -0.07 16.45
N GLU A 124 -5.34 0.98 15.64
CA GLU A 124 -5.60 2.35 16.10
C GLU A 124 -7.00 2.52 16.67
N GLN A 125 -8.00 1.85 16.09
CA GLN A 125 -9.36 1.93 16.60
C GLN A 125 -9.61 1.09 17.86
N SER A 126 -8.75 0.10 18.13
CA SER A 126 -8.80 -0.72 19.33
C SER A 126 -7.97 -0.13 20.48
N PHE A 127 -6.81 0.44 20.19
CA PHE A 127 -5.90 1.00 21.18
C PHE A 127 -6.12 2.51 21.33
N LYS A 128 -6.53 2.97 22.51
CA LYS A 128 -6.87 4.38 22.80
C LYS A 128 -5.68 5.21 23.31
N GLY A 129 -4.48 4.90 22.83
CA GLY A 129 -3.25 5.59 23.18
C GLY A 129 -2.48 4.97 24.34
N ILE A 130 -1.20 5.33 24.38
CA ILE A 130 -0.33 5.15 25.54
C ILE A 130 -0.13 6.53 26.20
N THR A 131 -0.45 6.64 27.49
CA THR A 131 -0.42 7.93 28.21
C THR A 131 0.93 8.25 28.84
N ASN A 132 1.96 7.46 28.56
CA ASN A 132 3.27 7.63 29.17
C ASN A 132 4.15 8.59 28.35
N PRO A 133 4.64 9.71 28.94
CA PRO A 133 5.43 10.70 28.22
C PRO A 133 6.83 10.23 27.80
N PHE A 134 7.32 9.11 28.35
CA PHE A 134 8.61 8.52 27.97
C PHE A 134 8.51 7.51 26.83
N VAL A 135 7.29 7.24 26.33
CA VAL A 135 7.07 6.37 25.18
C VAL A 135 6.69 7.25 23.99
N LYS A 136 7.48 7.15 22.91
CA LYS A 136 7.07 7.69 21.61
C LYS A 136 5.89 6.87 21.09
N ALA A 137 4.71 7.49 21.00
CA ALA A 137 3.48 6.79 20.64
C ALA A 137 3.56 6.19 19.23
N GLU A 138 4.04 6.96 18.24
CA GLU A 138 4.15 6.51 16.84
C GLU A 138 5.06 5.27 16.72
N ALA A 139 6.25 5.30 17.31
CA ALA A 139 7.15 4.15 17.31
C ALA A 139 6.55 2.91 18.02
N PHE A 140 5.80 3.10 19.11
CA PHE A 140 5.08 2.02 19.79
C PHE A 140 4.00 1.42 18.87
N TYR A 141 3.16 2.26 18.27
CA TYR A 141 2.10 1.83 17.37
C TYR A 141 2.67 1.14 16.13
N TYR A 142 3.68 1.72 15.49
CA TYR A 142 4.38 1.11 14.36
C TYR A 142 4.88 -0.30 14.71
N SER A 143 5.57 -0.44 15.85
CA SER A 143 6.13 -1.72 16.29
C SER A 143 5.04 -2.76 16.57
N LEU A 144 3.95 -2.34 17.22
CA LEU A 144 2.81 -3.22 17.51
C LEU A 144 2.07 -3.64 16.24
N ILE A 145 1.78 -2.70 15.34
CA ILE A 145 1.12 -2.96 14.06
C ILE A 145 1.98 -3.92 13.24
N LYS A 146 3.28 -3.63 13.09
CA LYS A 146 4.21 -4.47 12.34
C LYS A 146 4.31 -5.89 12.90
N PHE A 147 4.34 -6.03 14.22
CA PHE A 147 4.30 -7.35 14.88
C PHE A 147 3.01 -8.11 14.52
N LEU A 148 1.84 -7.50 14.72
CA LEU A 148 0.55 -8.15 14.45
C LEU A 148 0.33 -8.42 12.95
N TYR A 149 0.82 -7.53 12.08
CA TYR A 149 0.78 -7.66 10.63
C TYR A 149 1.72 -8.76 10.11
N ASN A 150 2.93 -8.91 10.65
CA ASN A 150 3.89 -9.91 10.15
C ASN A 150 3.50 -11.32 10.59
N TYR A 151 3.09 -11.45 11.86
CA TYR A 151 2.87 -12.76 12.47
C TYR A 151 1.42 -13.26 12.37
N ARG A 152 0.44 -12.36 12.19
CA ARG A 152 -0.98 -12.63 11.90
C ARG A 152 -1.55 -13.86 12.59
N CYS A 153 -1.44 -13.95 13.92
CA CYS A 153 -2.05 -15.06 14.64
C CYS A 153 -3.56 -15.00 14.53
N ILE A 154 -4.16 -15.65 13.51
CA ILE A 154 -5.57 -15.48 13.14
C ILE A 154 -6.51 -15.79 14.31
N PRO A 155 -6.33 -16.88 15.09
CA PRO A 155 -7.17 -17.13 16.27
C PRO A 155 -7.15 -15.96 17.25
N PHE A 156 -5.99 -15.36 17.47
CA PHE A 156 -5.83 -14.19 18.33
C PHE A 156 -6.41 -12.91 17.69
N MET A 157 -6.20 -12.69 16.40
CA MET A 157 -6.76 -11.52 15.69
C MET A 157 -8.29 -11.53 15.69
N LEU A 158 -8.94 -12.70 15.77
CA LEU A 158 -10.39 -12.80 15.89
C LEU A 158 -10.93 -12.25 17.23
N GLU A 159 -10.12 -12.27 18.28
CA GLU A 159 -10.52 -11.76 19.60
C GLU A 159 -10.72 -10.23 19.61
N PHE A 160 -10.14 -9.51 18.64
CA PHE A 160 -10.43 -8.08 18.45
C PHE A 160 -11.91 -7.83 18.09
N PHE A 161 -12.65 -8.87 17.68
CA PHE A 161 -14.05 -8.80 17.26
C PHE A 161 -15.01 -9.37 18.31
N GLU A 162 -14.51 -9.69 19.50
CA GLU A 162 -15.26 -10.25 20.61
C GLU A 162 -15.62 -9.12 21.61
N GLU A 163 -16.77 -8.49 21.41
CA GLU A 163 -17.29 -7.42 22.28
C GLU A 163 -17.85 -8.03 23.58
N ASP A 164 -17.50 -7.44 24.72
CA ASP A 164 -17.96 -7.80 26.07
C ASP A 164 -17.65 -9.24 26.57
N THR A 165 -16.89 -10.05 25.83
CA THR A 165 -16.54 -11.45 26.23
C THR A 165 -15.10 -11.65 26.68
N VAL A 166 -14.17 -10.81 26.25
CA VAL A 166 -12.74 -10.88 26.62
C VAL A 166 -12.40 -9.68 27.50
N SER A 167 -11.79 -9.91 28.66
CA SER A 167 -11.33 -8.76 29.46
C SER A 167 -10.14 -8.09 28.78
N LYS A 168 -10.03 -6.76 28.90
CA LYS A 168 -8.93 -5.99 28.30
C LYS A 168 -7.56 -6.53 28.71
N ASN A 169 -7.43 -6.97 29.95
CA ASN A 169 -6.20 -7.54 30.48
C ASN A 169 -5.87 -8.87 29.80
N ASP A 170 -6.87 -9.73 29.55
CA ASP A 170 -6.65 -11.03 28.92
C ASP A 170 -6.07 -10.89 27.50
N LEU A 171 -6.56 -9.94 26.70
CA LEU A 171 -6.03 -9.75 25.35
C LEU A 171 -4.61 -9.19 25.35
N ILE A 172 -4.33 -8.23 26.23
CA ILE A 172 -2.97 -7.69 26.40
C ILE A 172 -2.02 -8.80 26.87
N ASP A 173 -2.43 -9.66 27.79
CA ASP A 173 -1.62 -10.78 28.26
C ASP A 173 -1.38 -11.81 27.15
N LYS A 174 -2.35 -12.07 26.27
CA LYS A 174 -2.14 -12.89 25.07
C LYS A 174 -1.15 -12.26 24.08
N ILE A 175 -1.16 -10.94 23.89
CA ILE A 175 -0.13 -10.24 23.09
C ILE A 175 1.25 -10.49 23.69
N LYS A 176 1.38 -10.34 25.02
CA LYS A 176 2.63 -10.60 25.74
C LYS A 176 3.10 -12.04 25.57
N ASP A 177 2.20 -13.02 25.66
CA ASP A 177 2.54 -14.43 25.48
C ASP A 177 3.11 -14.73 24.08
N ILE A 178 2.50 -14.16 23.03
CA ILE A 178 3.00 -14.30 21.66
C ILE A 178 4.35 -13.59 21.53
N LEU A 179 4.50 -12.38 22.08
CA LEU A 179 5.77 -11.64 22.10
C LEU A 179 6.89 -12.45 22.75
N ILE A 180 6.65 -13.00 23.94
CA ILE A 180 7.60 -13.84 24.67
C ILE A 180 8.00 -15.03 23.82
N GLY A 181 7.02 -15.74 23.23
CA GLY A 181 7.29 -16.88 22.36
C GLY A 181 8.19 -16.54 21.18
N VAL A 182 7.95 -15.41 20.51
CA VAL A 182 8.78 -14.93 19.39
C VAL A 182 10.17 -14.49 19.88
N ILE A 183 10.25 -13.75 20.97
CA ILE A 183 11.52 -13.27 21.56
C ILE A 183 12.41 -14.46 21.93
N ASP A 184 11.89 -15.44 22.65
CA ASP A 184 12.63 -16.62 23.09
C ASP A 184 13.22 -17.39 21.90
N LYS A 185 12.46 -17.49 20.81
CA LYS A 185 12.89 -18.20 19.60
C LYS A 185 13.90 -17.41 18.77
N THR A 186 13.83 -16.08 18.79
CA THR A 186 14.64 -15.20 17.93
C THR A 186 15.88 -14.63 18.61
N ASN A 187 16.02 -14.79 19.93
CA ASN A 187 17.07 -14.15 20.74
C ASN A 187 18.50 -14.42 20.25
N ASP A 188 18.77 -15.62 19.73
CA ASP A 188 20.09 -16.03 19.26
C ASP A 188 20.22 -16.01 17.73
N ILE A 189 19.23 -15.45 17.01
CA ILE A 189 19.21 -15.41 15.54
C ILE A 189 19.78 -14.08 15.06
N PRO A 190 20.96 -14.04 14.41
CA PRO A 190 21.64 -12.79 14.08
C PRO A 190 20.82 -11.81 13.25
N ARG A 191 20.03 -12.31 12.28
CA ARG A 191 19.19 -11.44 11.42
C ARG A 191 18.01 -10.80 12.16
N LYS A 192 17.66 -11.31 13.34
CA LYS A 192 16.50 -10.88 14.13
C LYS A 192 16.88 -9.95 15.28
N VAL A 193 18.18 -9.71 15.54
CA VAL A 193 18.66 -8.90 16.69
C VAL A 193 17.91 -7.57 16.86
N HIS A 194 17.72 -6.82 15.77
CA HIS A 194 16.98 -5.55 15.82
C HIS A 194 15.50 -5.75 16.13
N GLU A 195 14.83 -6.67 15.43
CA GLU A 195 13.42 -7.00 15.67
C GLU A 195 13.21 -7.49 17.12
N THR A 196 14.01 -8.45 17.59
CA THR A 196 13.95 -8.97 18.96
C THR A 196 14.19 -7.87 19.99
N GLY A 197 15.11 -6.94 19.72
CA GLY A 197 15.32 -5.76 20.56
C GLY A 197 14.05 -4.90 20.68
N THR A 198 13.41 -4.59 19.55
CA THR A 198 12.14 -3.84 19.51
C THR A 198 11.00 -4.60 20.20
N LEU A 199 10.87 -5.91 19.99
CA LEU A 199 9.83 -6.72 20.63
C LEU A 199 10.01 -6.77 22.16
N LYS A 200 11.25 -6.80 22.66
CA LYS A 200 11.53 -6.70 24.11
C LYS A 200 11.11 -5.34 24.68
N GLN A 201 11.33 -4.25 23.94
CA GLN A 201 10.86 -2.92 24.36
C GLN A 201 9.32 -2.85 24.37
N LEU A 202 8.68 -3.40 23.33
CA LEU A 202 7.23 -3.49 23.24
C LEU A 202 6.65 -4.28 24.42
N LEU A 203 7.24 -5.44 24.75
CA LEU A 203 6.86 -6.25 25.91
C LEU A 203 7.03 -5.48 27.22
N PHE A 204 8.15 -4.78 27.40
CA PHE A 204 8.39 -3.95 28.59
C PHE A 204 7.32 -2.86 28.75
N ILE A 205 6.96 -2.18 27.65
CA ILE A 205 5.92 -1.14 27.65
C ILE A 205 4.57 -1.73 28.08
N LEU A 206 4.16 -2.87 27.50
CA LEU A 206 2.91 -3.54 27.82
C LEU A 206 2.88 -4.10 29.25
N ASP A 207 4.03 -4.40 29.86
CA ASP A 207 4.15 -4.86 31.25
C ASP A 207 4.11 -3.71 32.26
N LYS A 208 4.76 -2.58 31.96
CA LYS A 208 4.95 -1.48 32.91
C LYS A 208 3.90 -0.38 32.83
N PHE A 209 3.26 -0.20 31.68
CA PHE A 209 2.35 0.91 31.46
C PHE A 209 0.95 0.41 31.16
N SER A 210 -0.03 1.16 31.67
CA SER A 210 -1.42 0.90 31.32
C SER A 210 -1.67 1.35 29.89
N VAL A 211 -2.20 0.44 29.09
CA VAL A 211 -2.63 0.71 27.72
C VAL A 211 -4.13 0.60 27.67
N GLN A 212 -4.80 1.64 27.17
CA GLN A 212 -6.24 1.61 27.01
C GLN A 212 -6.59 0.85 25.73
N PHE A 213 -7.47 -0.13 25.87
CA PHE A 213 -7.83 -1.04 24.80
C PHE A 213 -9.34 -1.30 24.80
N ASP A 214 -9.96 -1.42 23.62
CA ASP A 214 -11.35 -1.83 23.43
C ASP A 214 -11.51 -2.70 22.18
N THR A 215 -12.39 -3.70 22.26
CA THR A 215 -12.82 -4.54 21.14
C THR A 215 -14.15 -4.04 20.57
N LYS A 216 -14.44 -4.39 19.32
CA LYS A 216 -15.71 -4.07 18.64
C LYS A 216 -16.09 -5.21 17.71
N LEU A 217 -17.37 -5.52 17.57
CA LEU A 217 -17.84 -6.53 16.59
C LEU A 217 -17.40 -6.25 15.14
N LYS A 218 -17.13 -4.98 14.81
CA LYS A 218 -16.67 -4.51 13.50
C LYS A 218 -15.99 -3.15 13.65
N TYR A 219 -15.03 -2.88 12.78
CA TYR A 219 -14.31 -1.61 12.72
C TYR A 219 -14.67 -0.91 11.41
N PRO A 220 -15.37 0.23 11.45
CA PRO A 220 -15.73 0.97 10.23
C PRO A 220 -14.48 1.54 9.56
N TRP A 221 -14.54 1.66 8.23
CA TRP A 221 -13.53 2.41 7.49
C TRP A 221 -13.52 3.90 7.90
N ASP A 222 -12.33 4.49 7.97
CA ASP A 222 -12.18 5.92 8.20
C ASP A 222 -12.06 6.67 6.86
N TYR A 223 -13.11 7.42 6.51
CA TYR A 223 -13.18 8.19 5.28
C TYR A 223 -12.33 9.48 5.32
N THR A 224 -11.85 9.90 6.50
CA THR A 224 -10.90 11.04 6.63
C THR A 224 -9.64 10.80 5.79
N LEU A 225 -9.14 9.56 5.79
CA LEU A 225 -7.90 9.11 5.15
C LEU A 225 -7.91 9.30 3.62
N VAL A 226 -9.10 9.38 3.01
CA VAL A 226 -9.23 9.62 1.57
C VAL A 226 -8.84 11.06 1.22
N TYR A 227 -9.17 12.02 2.08
CA TYR A 227 -9.03 13.45 1.78
C TYR A 227 -7.89 14.14 2.52
N GLU A 228 -7.49 13.67 3.71
CA GLU A 228 -6.46 14.33 4.52
C GLU A 228 -5.14 14.47 3.76
N GLY A 229 -4.61 13.35 3.25
CA GLY A 229 -3.39 13.35 2.45
C GLY A 229 -3.52 14.23 1.21
N PHE A 230 -4.63 14.13 0.47
CA PHE A 230 -4.84 14.88 -0.76
C PHE A 230 -4.98 16.39 -0.50
N ASN A 231 -5.62 16.80 0.59
CA ASN A 231 -5.72 18.20 0.99
C ASN A 231 -4.35 18.79 1.33
N ASN A 232 -3.51 18.02 2.03
CA ASN A 232 -2.15 18.44 2.32
C ASN A 232 -1.29 18.49 1.04
N TYR A 233 -1.51 17.57 0.10
CA TYR A 233 -0.91 17.61 -1.23
C TYR A 233 -1.27 18.89 -2.00
N LEU A 234 -2.56 19.24 -2.07
CA LEU A 234 -2.99 20.48 -2.71
C LEU A 234 -2.34 21.70 -2.05
N LYS A 235 -2.24 21.72 -0.72
CA LYS A 235 -1.59 22.80 0.02
C LYS A 235 -0.09 22.91 -0.32
N GLU A 236 0.64 21.79 -0.35
CA GLU A 236 2.05 21.75 -0.71
C GLU A 236 2.29 22.21 -2.16
N MET A 237 1.36 21.85 -3.06
CA MET A 237 1.36 22.27 -4.46
C MET A 237 0.86 23.72 -4.67
N ASN A 238 0.50 24.43 -3.60
CA ASN A 238 -0.10 25.78 -3.66
C ASN A 238 -1.38 25.85 -4.51
N ILE A 239 -2.21 24.81 -4.45
CA ILE A 239 -3.51 24.72 -5.12
C ILE A 239 -4.62 24.93 -4.09
N TYR A 240 -5.44 25.96 -4.29
CA TYR A 240 -6.62 26.18 -3.46
C TYR A 240 -7.70 25.16 -3.78
N GLN A 241 -8.36 24.59 -2.75
CA GLN A 241 -9.48 23.65 -2.94
C GLN A 241 -10.59 24.24 -3.84
N SER A 242 -10.87 25.54 -3.71
CA SER A 242 -11.87 26.25 -4.53
C SER A 242 -11.54 26.29 -6.02
N ASP A 243 -10.27 26.10 -6.40
CA ASP A 243 -9.81 26.01 -7.79
C ASP A 243 -9.81 24.56 -8.32
N CYS A 244 -10.05 23.58 -7.45
CA CYS A 244 -9.99 22.15 -7.74
C CYS A 244 -11.38 21.58 -8.08
N HIS A 245 -11.45 20.91 -9.22
CA HIS A 245 -12.60 20.15 -9.67
C HIS A 245 -12.30 18.66 -9.53
N LEU A 246 -12.98 18.02 -8.59
CA LEU A 246 -12.81 16.61 -8.26
C LEU A 246 -13.95 15.77 -8.85
N TYR A 247 -13.58 14.76 -9.63
CA TYR A 247 -14.51 13.80 -10.22
C TYR A 247 -14.18 12.39 -9.70
N MET A 248 -15.17 11.68 -9.18
CA MET A 248 -14.97 10.41 -8.47
C MET A 248 -15.82 9.31 -9.09
N ASP A 249 -15.35 8.05 -9.12
CA ASP A 249 -16.25 6.92 -9.41
C ASP A 249 -17.34 6.86 -8.33
N LYS A 250 -18.43 6.12 -8.61
CA LYS A 250 -19.61 6.05 -7.74
C LYS A 250 -19.31 5.33 -6.42
N GLU A 251 -18.86 6.06 -5.41
CA GLU A 251 -18.73 5.64 -4.01
C GLU A 251 -19.37 6.69 -3.09
N SER A 252 -20.67 6.52 -2.85
CA SER A 252 -21.53 7.56 -2.27
C SER A 252 -21.07 8.09 -0.91
N LYS A 253 -20.44 7.24 -0.08
CA LYS A 253 -19.91 7.65 1.23
C LYS A 253 -18.67 8.52 1.12
N VAL A 254 -17.80 8.22 0.15
CA VAL A 254 -16.61 9.02 -0.10
C VAL A 254 -17.03 10.40 -0.58
N HIS A 255 -17.96 10.46 -1.53
CA HIS A 255 -18.52 11.72 -2.03
C HIS A 255 -19.18 12.54 -0.92
N GLU A 256 -20.08 11.93 -0.14
CA GLU A 256 -20.78 12.60 0.97
C GLU A 256 -19.80 13.19 1.97
N TYR A 257 -18.73 12.46 2.31
CA TYR A 257 -17.68 12.97 3.19
C TYR A 257 -16.92 14.15 2.57
N GLY A 258 -16.67 14.10 1.27
CA GLY A 258 -15.98 15.15 0.52
C GLY A 258 -16.73 16.48 0.46
N LEU A 259 -18.05 16.48 0.61
CA LEU A 259 -18.88 17.69 0.67
C LEU A 259 -18.57 18.57 1.89
N ASN A 260 -17.85 18.07 2.88
CA ASN A 260 -17.37 18.85 4.02
C ASN A 260 -16.20 19.79 3.66
N TYR A 261 -15.62 19.66 2.47
CA TYR A 261 -14.51 20.49 2.00
C TYR A 261 -14.96 21.54 0.97
N SER A 262 -14.15 22.59 0.82
CA SER A 262 -14.48 23.74 -0.04
C SER A 262 -13.97 23.56 -1.48
N TYR A 263 -14.17 22.37 -2.05
CA TYR A 263 -13.81 22.11 -3.45
C TYR A 263 -14.64 22.97 -4.41
N GLY A 264 -14.03 23.45 -5.48
CA GLY A 264 -14.75 24.19 -6.52
C GLY A 264 -15.86 23.35 -7.15
N ILE A 265 -15.57 22.08 -7.43
CA ILE A 265 -16.54 21.05 -7.78
C ILE A 265 -16.14 19.73 -7.12
N ILE A 266 -17.13 18.99 -6.62
CA ILE A 266 -17.00 17.57 -6.23
C ILE A 266 -18.21 16.79 -6.75
N GLU A 267 -17.98 15.88 -7.70
CA GLU A 267 -19.04 15.16 -8.41
C GLU A 267 -18.72 13.66 -8.52
N GLU A 268 -19.70 12.83 -8.16
CA GLU A 268 -19.72 11.44 -8.60
C GLU A 268 -20.08 11.38 -10.09
N VAL A 269 -19.33 10.58 -10.83
CA VAL A 269 -19.51 10.45 -12.27
C VAL A 269 -19.59 8.99 -12.69
N ASP A 270 -20.29 8.73 -13.79
CA ASP A 270 -20.25 7.41 -14.41
C ASP A 270 -18.90 7.24 -15.13
N SER A 271 -18.11 6.25 -14.71
CA SER A 271 -16.82 5.95 -15.33
C SER A 271 -16.94 5.76 -16.84
N LYS A 272 -18.11 5.41 -17.41
CA LYS A 272 -18.30 5.26 -18.87
C LYS A 272 -18.13 6.58 -19.60
N GLN A 273 -18.53 7.67 -18.95
CA GLN A 273 -18.56 9.02 -19.51
C GLN A 273 -17.31 9.84 -19.14
N LYS A 274 -16.52 9.39 -18.15
CA LYS A 274 -15.35 10.13 -17.66
C LYS A 274 -14.08 9.28 -17.71
N ILE A 275 -13.33 9.46 -18.80
CA ILE A 275 -12.06 8.78 -19.08
C ILE A 275 -11.07 8.88 -17.90
N GLY A 276 -10.98 10.06 -17.27
CA GLY A 276 -10.04 10.28 -16.16
C GLY A 276 -10.25 9.36 -14.96
N VAL A 277 -11.50 8.98 -14.66
CA VAL A 277 -11.80 8.01 -13.59
C VAL A 277 -11.27 6.61 -13.94
N ARG A 278 -11.30 6.23 -15.23
CA ARG A 278 -10.70 4.96 -15.68
C ARG A 278 -9.17 4.99 -15.60
N ILE A 279 -8.55 6.16 -15.76
CA ILE A 279 -7.10 6.33 -15.58
C ILE A 279 -6.73 6.12 -14.11
N SER A 280 -7.48 6.71 -13.17
CA SER A 280 -7.26 6.49 -11.72
C SER A 280 -7.53 5.04 -11.31
N ASP A 281 -8.59 4.39 -11.82
CA ASP A 281 -8.87 2.96 -11.61
C ASP A 281 -7.69 2.06 -12.04
N ILE A 282 -7.15 2.31 -13.23
CA ILE A 282 -6.05 1.50 -13.77
C ILE A 282 -4.76 1.67 -12.96
N LEU A 283 -4.48 2.90 -12.51
CA LEU A 283 -3.32 3.17 -11.68
C LEU A 283 -3.48 2.60 -10.26
N SER A 284 -4.65 2.76 -9.64
CA SER A 284 -4.93 2.17 -8.31
C SER A 284 -4.78 0.65 -8.34
N ASN A 285 -5.35 -0.02 -9.34
CA ASN A 285 -5.21 -1.46 -9.55
C ASN A 285 -3.77 -1.89 -9.90
N PHE A 286 -3.00 -1.05 -10.59
CA PHE A 286 -1.58 -1.35 -10.84
C PHE A 286 -0.80 -1.38 -9.52
N ILE A 287 -0.97 -0.35 -8.69
CA ILE A 287 -0.31 -0.25 -7.38
C ILE A 287 -0.75 -1.41 -6.48
N GLU A 288 -2.06 -1.72 -6.45
CA GLU A 288 -2.63 -2.84 -5.69
C GLU A 288 -1.96 -4.17 -5.98
N ARG A 289 -1.78 -4.48 -7.25
CA ARG A 289 -1.27 -5.80 -7.64
C ARG A 289 0.21 -5.95 -7.43
N ILE A 290 0.98 -4.89 -7.68
CA ILE A 290 2.42 -4.90 -7.40
C ILE A 290 2.63 -4.98 -5.88
N SER A 291 1.94 -4.13 -5.11
CA SER A 291 2.00 -4.15 -3.64
C SER A 291 1.59 -5.51 -3.07
N TYR A 292 0.50 -6.10 -3.56
CA TYR A 292 0.05 -7.42 -3.14
C TYR A 292 1.06 -8.51 -3.51
N ALA A 293 1.64 -8.47 -4.70
CA ALA A 293 2.65 -9.44 -5.12
C ALA A 293 3.92 -9.35 -4.26
N ILE A 294 4.38 -8.14 -3.92
CA ILE A 294 5.48 -7.93 -2.98
C ILE A 294 5.12 -8.52 -1.61
N GLN A 295 3.93 -8.21 -1.09
CA GLN A 295 3.46 -8.71 0.20
C GLN A 295 3.46 -10.23 0.25
N VAL A 296 2.94 -10.90 -0.80
CA VAL A 296 2.86 -12.36 -0.86
C VAL A 296 4.25 -12.99 -0.89
N ASP A 297 5.17 -12.43 -1.67
CA ASP A 297 6.49 -13.02 -1.89
C ASP A 297 7.43 -12.80 -0.69
N MET A 298 7.30 -11.65 0.00
CA MET A 298 8.07 -11.33 1.21
C MET A 298 7.37 -11.71 2.51
N LYS A 299 6.24 -12.42 2.45
CA LYS A 299 5.41 -12.70 3.63
C LYS A 299 6.21 -13.46 4.69
N GLU A 300 6.24 -12.92 5.91
CA GLU A 300 6.78 -13.65 7.06
C GLU A 300 5.83 -14.78 7.48
N ILE A 301 6.34 -15.69 8.31
CA ILE A 301 5.62 -16.88 8.72
C ILE A 301 4.42 -16.52 9.59
N GLU A 302 3.22 -16.99 9.21
CA GLU A 302 2.02 -16.85 10.03
C GLU A 302 2.07 -17.79 11.24
N ILE A 303 1.97 -17.22 12.44
CA ILE A 303 1.88 -17.99 13.68
C ILE A 303 0.46 -18.52 13.82
N GLN A 304 0.27 -19.83 13.90
CA GLN A 304 -1.06 -20.39 14.13
C GLN A 304 -1.45 -20.36 15.62
N ASN A 305 -0.46 -20.51 16.50
CA ASN A 305 -0.56 -20.45 17.95
C ASN A 305 0.84 -20.40 18.59
N VAL A 306 0.93 -20.17 19.90
CA VAL A 306 2.21 -20.10 20.63
C VAL A 306 3.10 -21.34 20.45
N HIS A 307 2.51 -22.54 20.26
CA HIS A 307 3.29 -23.75 20.02
C HIS A 307 3.94 -23.80 18.63
N SER A 308 3.26 -23.29 17.59
CA SER A 308 3.82 -23.25 16.23
C SER A 308 5.12 -22.45 16.15
N ILE A 309 5.25 -21.38 16.93
CA ILE A 309 6.46 -20.53 16.99
C ILE A 309 7.74 -21.35 17.20
N ARG A 310 7.67 -22.42 18.01
CA ARG A 310 8.84 -23.22 18.37
C ARG A 310 9.41 -24.00 17.19
N THR A 311 8.56 -24.37 16.23
CA THR A 311 8.91 -25.19 15.07
C THR A 311 9.26 -24.37 13.84
N GLU A 312 9.04 -23.06 13.84
CA GLU A 312 9.31 -22.20 12.69
C GLU A 312 10.79 -21.88 12.47
N ASP A 313 11.16 -21.73 11.19
CA ASP A 313 12.49 -21.33 10.74
C ASP A 313 12.60 -19.82 10.60
N PHE A 314 13.11 -19.19 11.66
CA PHE A 314 13.38 -17.76 11.71
C PHE A 314 14.74 -17.38 11.12
N GLU A 315 15.62 -18.33 10.80
CA GLU A 315 16.92 -18.07 10.18
C GLU A 315 16.77 -17.71 8.70
N ARG A 316 15.81 -18.33 8.02
CA ARG A 316 15.51 -18.02 6.62
C ARG A 316 15.01 -16.59 6.45
N LYS A 317 15.57 -15.88 5.46
CA LYS A 317 15.04 -14.59 5.00
C LYS A 317 13.91 -14.83 3.99
N ASN A 318 12.80 -14.12 4.15
CA ASN A 318 11.74 -14.06 3.15
C ASN A 318 11.98 -12.80 2.29
N LEU A 319 12.75 -12.98 1.22
CA LEU A 319 13.11 -11.93 0.26
C LEU A 319 12.22 -12.03 -0.98
N LEU A 320 12.17 -10.96 -1.79
CA LEU A 320 11.63 -11.09 -3.15
C LEU A 320 12.38 -12.18 -3.91
N SER A 321 11.64 -12.96 -4.67
CA SER A 321 12.18 -14.01 -5.51
C SER A 321 13.07 -13.43 -6.61
N ARG A 322 14.06 -14.21 -7.05
CA ARG A 322 14.99 -13.79 -8.12
C ARG A 322 14.29 -13.43 -9.44
N GLU A 323 13.09 -13.96 -9.64
CA GLU A 323 12.21 -13.77 -10.79
C GLU A 323 11.84 -12.30 -10.99
N TRP A 324 11.75 -11.50 -9.91
CA TRP A 324 11.51 -10.06 -9.99
C TRP A 324 12.62 -9.32 -10.76
N PHE A 325 13.84 -9.87 -10.75
CA PHE A 325 15.05 -9.26 -11.30
C PHE A 325 15.59 -9.99 -12.53
N ASP A 326 15.08 -11.18 -12.87
CA ASP A 326 15.39 -11.89 -14.11
C ASP A 326 14.63 -11.27 -15.30
N ILE A 327 14.85 -9.99 -15.57
CA ILE A 327 14.09 -9.23 -16.57
C ILE A 327 14.88 -9.00 -17.86
N ASN A 328 14.17 -8.84 -18.97
CA ASN A 328 14.77 -8.42 -20.24
C ASN A 328 14.87 -6.88 -20.34
N GLU A 329 15.56 -6.39 -21.35
CA GLU A 329 15.76 -4.95 -21.56
C GLU A 329 14.43 -4.18 -21.68
N TYR A 330 13.44 -4.73 -22.38
CA TYR A 330 12.14 -4.06 -22.56
C TYR A 330 11.40 -3.89 -21.23
N GLN A 331 11.47 -4.90 -20.35
CA GLN A 331 10.92 -4.87 -19.00
C GLN A 331 11.69 -3.89 -18.10
N PHE A 332 13.01 -3.86 -18.20
CA PHE A 332 13.86 -2.88 -17.52
C PHE A 332 13.48 -1.44 -17.90
N GLN A 333 13.28 -1.15 -19.20
CA GLN A 333 12.88 0.18 -19.65
C GLN A 333 11.49 0.60 -19.12
N LEU A 334 10.56 -0.33 -18.93
CA LEU A 334 9.28 -0.01 -18.28
C LEU A 334 9.46 0.32 -16.80
N TYR A 335 10.29 -0.42 -16.05
CA TYR A 335 10.60 -0.05 -14.68
C TYR A 335 11.22 1.36 -14.59
N LYS A 336 12.16 1.70 -15.49
CA LYS A 336 12.74 3.05 -15.58
C LYS A 336 11.69 4.11 -15.90
N LEU A 337 10.75 3.83 -16.80
CA LEU A 337 9.67 4.76 -17.15
C LEU A 337 8.73 5.01 -15.96
N ILE A 338 8.37 3.96 -15.23
CA ILE A 338 7.53 4.06 -14.02
C ILE A 338 8.26 4.86 -12.95
N ALA A 339 9.55 4.58 -12.70
CA ALA A 339 10.37 5.33 -11.76
C ALA A 339 10.43 6.82 -12.13
N LYS A 340 10.64 7.14 -13.41
CA LYS A 340 10.63 8.52 -13.92
C LYS A 340 9.31 9.23 -13.72
N TYR A 341 8.17 8.53 -13.89
CA TYR A 341 6.86 9.10 -13.64
C TYR A 341 6.69 9.49 -12.16
N PHE A 342 7.00 8.59 -11.23
CA PHE A 342 6.94 8.90 -9.80
C PHE A 342 8.02 9.93 -9.39
N ALA A 343 9.16 10.00 -10.07
CA ALA A 343 10.17 11.02 -9.77
C ALA A 343 9.73 12.45 -10.12
N LEU A 344 8.71 12.65 -10.97
CA LEU A 344 8.22 14.00 -11.34
C LEU A 344 7.80 14.84 -10.13
N TYR A 345 7.21 14.18 -9.12
CA TYR A 345 6.71 14.79 -7.89
C TYR A 345 7.34 14.14 -6.64
N GLY A 346 8.50 13.48 -6.80
CA GLY A 346 9.17 12.74 -5.72
C GLY A 346 9.65 13.63 -4.56
N ASP A 347 9.87 14.91 -4.81
CA ASP A 347 10.24 15.90 -3.79
C ASP A 347 9.02 16.48 -3.05
N ILE A 348 7.79 16.16 -3.49
CA ILE A 348 6.55 16.58 -2.85
C ILE A 348 6.17 15.53 -1.82
N TYR A 349 6.25 15.88 -0.53
CA TYR A 349 6.05 14.96 0.58
C TYR A 349 4.68 14.27 0.50
N TRP A 350 3.63 15.04 0.24
CA TRP A 350 2.26 14.55 0.17
C TRP A 350 1.92 13.93 -1.19
N SER A 351 2.85 13.71 -2.12
CA SER A 351 2.57 12.95 -3.36
C SER A 351 2.21 11.48 -3.06
N SER A 352 2.66 10.97 -1.93
CA SER A 352 2.19 9.73 -1.32
C SER A 352 1.82 9.95 0.14
N TYR A 353 0.75 9.31 0.59
CA TYR A 353 0.28 9.37 1.97
C TYR A 353 0.16 7.96 2.54
N THR A 354 0.78 7.74 3.70
CA THR A 354 0.71 6.50 4.46
C THR A 354 0.27 6.78 5.88
N GLY A 355 -0.17 5.72 6.56
CA GLY A 355 -0.33 5.74 8.00
C GLY A 355 1.01 5.59 8.71
N ILE A 356 0.94 5.31 10.02
CA ILE A 356 2.05 4.93 10.88
C ILE A 356 2.79 3.74 10.27
N TYR A 357 2.08 2.72 9.76
CA TYR A 357 2.69 1.57 9.11
C TYR A 357 2.96 1.84 7.62
N SER A 358 4.19 2.26 7.31
CA SER A 358 4.61 2.67 5.97
C SER A 358 5.35 1.59 5.17
N ASP A 359 5.55 0.38 5.72
CA ASP A 359 6.45 -0.63 5.15
C ASP A 359 6.15 -1.01 3.70
N ASP A 360 4.88 -1.27 3.39
CA ASP A 360 4.50 -1.75 2.06
C ASP A 360 4.59 -0.63 1.01
N THR A 361 4.36 0.62 1.41
CA THR A 361 4.62 1.80 0.57
C THR A 361 6.10 1.96 0.28
N VAL A 362 6.95 1.84 1.32
CA VAL A 362 8.40 1.92 1.16
C VAL A 362 8.90 0.81 0.23
N LYS A 363 8.44 -0.44 0.40
CA LYS A 363 8.78 -1.55 -0.50
C LYS A 363 8.36 -1.26 -1.95
N PHE A 364 7.12 -0.81 -2.16
CA PHE A 364 6.58 -0.51 -3.50
C PHE A 364 7.44 0.53 -4.24
N PHE A 365 7.71 1.69 -3.64
CA PHE A 365 8.52 2.73 -4.30
C PHE A 365 9.99 2.34 -4.41
N SER A 366 10.54 1.63 -3.42
CA SER A 366 11.93 1.16 -3.45
C SER A 366 12.20 0.20 -4.60
N LEU A 367 11.21 -0.57 -5.06
CA LEU A 367 11.37 -1.47 -6.20
C LEU A 367 11.74 -0.69 -7.47
N PHE A 368 10.98 0.36 -7.77
CA PHE A 368 11.22 1.20 -8.94
C PHE A 368 12.50 1.99 -8.80
N HIS A 369 12.72 2.60 -7.64
CA HIS A 369 13.93 3.37 -7.38
C HIS A 369 15.20 2.50 -7.47
N TYR A 370 15.18 1.30 -6.89
CA TYR A 370 16.32 0.39 -6.94
C TYR A 370 16.74 0.02 -8.35
N ILE A 371 15.77 -0.27 -9.23
CA ILE A 371 16.06 -0.56 -10.64
C ILE A 371 16.54 0.70 -11.36
N ASP A 372 16.02 1.87 -10.99
CA ASP A 372 16.39 3.16 -11.58
C ASP A 372 17.82 3.62 -11.25
N ILE A 373 18.45 3.09 -10.18
CA ILE A 373 19.87 3.34 -9.87
C ILE A 373 20.79 2.91 -11.01
N TYR A 374 20.41 1.88 -11.78
CA TYR A 374 21.19 1.41 -12.93
C TYR A 374 20.91 2.28 -14.16
N GLU A 375 21.97 2.78 -14.81
CA GLU A 375 21.81 3.64 -15.98
C GLU A 375 21.38 2.84 -17.20
N THR A 376 21.95 1.63 -17.37
CA THR A 376 21.71 0.77 -18.53
C THR A 376 21.33 -0.66 -18.13
N TYR A 377 20.64 -1.35 -19.02
CA TYR A 377 20.33 -2.78 -18.84
C TYR A 377 21.59 -3.64 -18.77
N GLU A 378 22.65 -3.27 -19.50
CA GLU A 378 23.95 -3.96 -19.47
C GLU A 378 24.64 -3.86 -18.10
N GLU A 379 24.44 -2.78 -17.35
CA GLU A 379 24.92 -2.67 -15.97
C GLU A 379 24.10 -3.50 -15.01
N PHE A 380 22.77 -3.43 -15.14
CA PHE A 380 21.84 -4.21 -14.34
C PHE A 380 22.15 -5.71 -14.47
N ARG A 381 22.24 -6.23 -15.70
CA ARG A 381 22.42 -7.67 -15.96
C ARG A 381 23.81 -8.22 -15.57
N LYS A 382 24.78 -7.38 -15.21
CA LYS A 382 26.08 -7.84 -14.66
C LYS A 382 25.92 -8.42 -13.26
N ILE A 383 24.84 -8.09 -12.56
CA ILE A 383 24.55 -8.59 -11.22
C ILE A 383 23.64 -9.81 -11.37
N ASP A 384 23.96 -10.85 -10.60
CA ASP A 384 23.12 -12.04 -10.56
C ASP A 384 21.71 -11.70 -10.01
N PRO A 385 20.62 -12.21 -10.60
CA PRO A 385 19.26 -11.98 -10.10
C PRO A 385 19.06 -12.27 -8.62
N PHE A 386 19.75 -13.27 -8.05
CA PHE A 386 19.74 -13.54 -6.62
C PHE A 386 20.43 -12.42 -5.83
N MET A 387 21.54 -11.88 -6.32
CA MET A 387 22.19 -10.74 -5.67
C MET A 387 21.34 -9.47 -5.73
N HIS A 388 20.48 -9.33 -6.74
CA HIS A 388 19.52 -8.22 -6.75
C HIS A 388 18.50 -8.31 -5.62
N THR A 389 18.09 -9.51 -5.18
CA THR A 389 17.12 -9.66 -4.07
C THR A 389 17.70 -9.13 -2.76
N GLU A 390 18.96 -9.46 -2.45
CA GLU A 390 19.66 -8.99 -1.26
C GLU A 390 19.90 -7.48 -1.30
N LYS A 391 20.35 -6.94 -2.45
CA LYS A 391 20.60 -5.51 -2.62
C LYS A 391 19.31 -4.67 -2.54
N TYR A 392 18.22 -5.14 -3.15
CA TYR A 392 16.92 -4.51 -3.02
C TYR A 392 16.47 -4.51 -1.55
N ASN A 393 16.58 -5.65 -0.87
CA ASN A 393 16.20 -5.75 0.54
C ASN A 393 17.03 -4.81 1.42
N ALA A 394 18.34 -4.68 1.17
CA ALA A 394 19.18 -3.72 1.88
C ALA A 394 18.70 -2.27 1.69
N CYS A 395 18.36 -1.87 0.46
CA CYS A 395 17.78 -0.56 0.16
C CYS A 395 16.46 -0.32 0.91
N VAL A 396 15.58 -1.32 0.95
CA VAL A 396 14.33 -1.24 1.74
C VAL A 396 14.62 -1.09 3.22
N CYS A 397 15.51 -1.91 3.79
CA CYS A 397 15.86 -1.85 5.22
C CYS A 397 16.43 -0.49 5.62
N GLU A 398 17.28 0.10 4.78
CA GLU A 398 17.84 1.44 5.01
C GLU A 398 16.73 2.50 5.09
N ARG A 399 15.84 2.54 4.10
CA ARG A 399 14.70 3.47 4.06
C ARG A 399 13.72 3.28 5.21
N LEU A 400 13.48 2.03 5.64
CA LEU A 400 12.63 1.75 6.78
C LEU A 400 13.26 2.21 8.10
N ASN A 401 14.57 2.08 8.26
CA ASN A 401 15.27 2.61 9.42
C ASN A 401 15.18 4.14 9.46
N GLU A 402 15.41 4.82 8.33
CA GLU A 402 15.25 6.28 8.24
C GLU A 402 13.82 6.71 8.60
N SER A 403 12.81 6.00 8.11
CA SER A 403 11.39 6.25 8.46
C SER A 403 11.15 6.09 9.96
N PHE A 404 11.64 5.01 10.57
CA PHE A 404 11.45 4.72 12.00
C PHE A 404 12.21 5.70 12.91
N ASP A 405 13.41 6.14 12.54
CA ASP A 405 14.20 7.10 13.32
C ASP A 405 13.56 8.49 13.38
N ASN A 406 12.72 8.81 12.39
CA ASN A 406 11.97 10.07 12.32
C ASN A 406 10.63 10.05 13.09
N MET A 407 10.23 8.91 13.68
CA MET A 407 9.03 8.76 14.54
C MET A 407 9.24 9.20 16.00
#